data_AF-A0A958R0B7-F1
#
_entry.id   AF-A0A958R0B7-F1
#
_cell.length_a   1.000
_cell.length_b   1.000
_cell.length_c   1.000
_cell.angle_alpha   90.00
_cell.angle_beta   90.00
_cell.angle_gamma   90.00
#
_symmetry.space_group_name_H-M   'P 1'
#
loop_
_entity.id
_entity.type
_entity.pdbx_description
1 polymer ?
#
loop_
_entity_poly.entity_id
_entity_poly.type
_entity_poly.pdbx_seq_one_letter_code
_entity_poly.pdbx_strand_id
1 'polypeptide(L)'
;MRRRNFVLFLILEILSSLIAVVLFKNLEDPRWAGVFAGIGFFTTGIVIVLMSWRWPEKWTLPTFWLAHVHVWVITLPMFLMRLAYWETPFTELRIMGMEGTLFHRVSEIIFTLLILATITDWLRCVLRKKTGRPAPGVSGS
;
A
#
# COMPACT_ATOMS: atom_id res chain seq x y z
N MET A 1 12.15 -7.20 13.58
CA MET A 1 11.11 -6.20 13.24
C MET A 1 11.33 -4.95 14.07
N ARG A 2 11.23 -3.75 13.48
CA ARG A 2 11.35 -2.48 14.25
C ARG A 2 9.99 -1.80 14.27
N ARG A 3 9.41 -1.60 15.47
CA ARG A 3 8.11 -0.91 15.68
C ARG A 3 8.03 0.43 14.94
N ARG A 4 9.14 1.16 14.89
CA ARG A 4 9.27 2.45 14.20
C ARG A 4 8.93 2.35 12.70
N ASN A 5 9.24 1.22 12.06
CA ASN A 5 8.97 1.03 10.64
C ASN A 5 7.46 0.91 10.37
N PHE A 6 6.69 0.20 11.20
CA PHE A 6 5.23 0.15 11.04
C PHE A 6 4.57 1.49 11.28
N VAL A 7 5.07 2.28 12.24
CA VAL A 7 4.58 3.66 12.44
C VAL A 7 4.87 4.51 11.21
N LEU A 8 6.07 4.38 10.62
CA LEU A 8 6.39 5.02 9.35
C LEU A 8 5.45 4.58 8.22
N PHE A 9 5.16 3.28 8.10
CA PHE A 9 4.23 2.77 7.09
C PHE A 9 2.85 3.38 7.24
N LEU A 10 2.29 3.42 8.45
CA LEU A 10 0.99 4.05 8.71
C LEU A 10 0.98 5.55 8.37
N ILE A 11 2.05 6.27 8.71
CA ILE A 11 2.18 7.69 8.36
C ILE A 11 2.18 7.86 6.84
N LEU A 12 2.94 7.04 6.11
CA LEU A 12 3.01 7.09 4.65
C LEU A 12 1.66 6.73 4.01
N GLU A 13 0.99 5.68 4.50
CA GLU A 13 -0.33 5.26 4.02
C GLU A 13 -1.36 6.39 4.19
N ILE A 14 -1.49 6.93 5.41
CA ILE A 14 -2.43 8.02 5.70
C ILE A 14 -2.08 9.25 4.86
N LEU A 15 -0.79 9.63 4.80
CA LEU A 15 -0.36 10.80 4.05
C LEU A 15 -0.65 10.66 2.55
N SER A 16 -0.40 9.49 1.95
CA SER A 16 -0.74 9.22 0.55
C SER A 16 -2.24 9.37 0.29
N SER A 17 -3.10 8.83 1.18
CA SER A 17 -4.56 9.00 1.02
C SER A 17 -5.01 10.46 1.15
N LEU A 18 -4.45 11.21 2.11
CA LEU A 18 -4.80 12.61 2.31
C LEU A 18 -4.34 13.47 1.13
N ILE A 19 -3.14 13.22 0.62
CA ILE A 19 -2.63 13.88 -0.58
C ILE A 19 -3.55 13.59 -1.78
N ALA A 20 -3.97 12.34 -1.98
CA ALA A 20 -4.90 12.00 -3.06
C ALA A 20 -6.22 12.79 -2.95
N VAL A 21 -6.83 12.85 -1.75
CA VAL A 21 -8.05 13.65 -1.52
C VAL A 21 -7.82 15.13 -1.84
N VAL A 22 -6.70 15.70 -1.40
CA VAL A 22 -6.36 17.10 -1.69
C VAL A 22 -6.16 17.33 -3.18
N LEU A 23 -5.47 16.43 -3.89
CA LEU A 23 -5.23 16.53 -5.32
C LEU A 23 -6.54 16.49 -6.11
N PHE A 24 -7.41 15.51 -5.85
CA PHE A 24 -8.70 15.39 -6.55
C PHE A 24 -9.68 16.53 -6.22
N LYS A 25 -9.49 17.21 -5.09
CA LYS A 25 -10.30 18.38 -4.72
C LYS A 25 -9.82 19.68 -5.35
N ASN A 26 -8.50 19.84 -5.57
CA ASN A 26 -7.91 21.13 -5.95
C ASN A 26 -7.40 21.20 -7.40
N LEU A 27 -7.16 20.07 -8.07
CA LEU A 27 -6.75 20.06 -9.46
C LEU A 27 -7.98 20.06 -10.38
N GLU A 28 -8.01 21.01 -11.31
CA GLU A 28 -9.07 21.10 -12.33
C GLU A 28 -9.06 19.88 -13.26
N ASP A 29 -7.86 19.38 -13.58
CA ASP A 29 -7.69 18.19 -14.41
C ASP A 29 -7.49 16.93 -13.53
N PRO A 30 -8.51 16.05 -13.42
CA PRO A 30 -8.43 14.83 -12.61
C PRO A 30 -7.38 13.84 -13.10
N ARG A 31 -6.89 13.99 -14.34
CA ARG A 31 -5.84 13.14 -14.92
C ARG A 31 -4.52 13.33 -14.17
N TRP A 32 -4.14 14.58 -13.92
CA TRP A 32 -2.96 14.93 -13.14
C TRP A 32 -3.10 14.50 -11.68
N ALA A 33 -4.29 14.67 -11.09
CA ALA A 33 -4.57 14.17 -9.74
C ALA A 33 -4.32 12.66 -9.65
N GLY A 34 -4.79 11.88 -10.63
CA GLY A 34 -4.55 10.44 -10.71
C GLY A 34 -3.07 10.06 -10.82
N VAL A 35 -2.28 10.80 -11.60
CA VAL A 35 -0.81 10.56 -11.71
C VAL A 35 -0.11 10.82 -10.38
N PHE A 36 -0.33 11.98 -9.78
CA PHE A 36 0.34 12.34 -8.53
C PHE A 36 -0.10 11.45 -7.37
N ALA A 37 -1.39 11.10 -7.30
CA ALA A 37 -1.87 10.11 -6.34
C ALA A 37 -1.21 8.74 -6.58
N GLY A 38 -1.13 8.28 -7.83
CA GLY A 38 -0.46 7.04 -8.21
C GLY A 38 1.00 6.99 -7.78
N ILE A 39 1.77 8.08 -7.98
CA ILE A 39 3.15 8.19 -7.51
C ILE A 39 3.22 8.05 -5.98
N GLY A 40 2.32 8.72 -5.25
CA GLY A 40 2.25 8.63 -3.80
C GLY A 40 1.98 7.21 -3.31
N PHE A 41 0.93 6.57 -3.81
CA PHE A 41 0.57 5.19 -3.45
C PHE A 41 1.63 4.17 -3.85
N PHE A 42 2.27 4.35 -5.01
CA PHE A 42 3.33 3.46 -5.47
C PHE A 42 4.58 3.58 -4.60
N THR A 43 4.99 4.81 -4.29
CA THR A 43 6.14 5.08 -3.41
C THR A 43 5.91 4.48 -2.02
N THR A 44 4.73 4.69 -1.43
CA THR A 44 4.37 4.11 -0.13
C THR A 44 4.45 2.58 -0.17
N GLY A 45 3.83 1.95 -1.16
CA GLY A 45 3.87 0.50 -1.30
C GLY A 45 5.30 -0.05 -1.47
N ILE A 46 6.11 0.57 -2.35
CA ILE A 46 7.50 0.17 -2.59
C ILE A 46 8.34 0.30 -1.31
N VAL A 47 8.18 1.39 -0.55
CA VAL A 47 8.89 1.55 0.73
C VAL A 47 8.54 0.41 1.69
N ILE A 48 7.26 0.05 1.81
CA ILE A 48 6.82 -1.08 2.66
C ILE A 48 7.45 -2.39 2.18
N VAL A 49 7.41 -2.68 0.88
CA VAL A 49 8.01 -3.88 0.27
C VAL A 49 9.50 -3.96 0.57
N LEU A 50 10.27 -2.92 0.24
CA LEU A 50 11.74 -2.93 0.38
C LEU A 50 12.18 -3.03 1.84
N MET A 51 11.50 -2.32 2.75
CA MET A 51 11.85 -2.35 4.16
C MET A 51 11.45 -3.66 4.84
N SER A 52 10.33 -4.26 4.45
CA SER A 52 9.87 -5.54 5.00
C SER A 52 10.67 -6.74 4.47
N TRP A 53 11.26 -6.63 3.27
CA TRP A 53 12.12 -7.68 2.68
C TRP A 53 13.31 -8.07 3.57
N ARG A 54 13.80 -7.10 4.36
CA ARG A 54 14.92 -7.28 5.30
C ARG A 54 14.53 -7.99 6.60
N TRP A 55 13.25 -8.33 6.79
CA TRP A 55 12.80 -8.99 8.01
C TRP A 55 12.79 -10.52 7.87
N PRO A 56 13.23 -11.26 8.90
CA PRO A 56 13.24 -12.73 8.85
C PRO A 56 11.82 -13.30 8.83
N GLU A 57 10.90 -12.70 9.59
CA GLU A 57 9.51 -13.15 9.73
C GLU A 57 8.57 -12.60 8.63
N LYS A 58 9.10 -11.99 7.56
CA LYS A 58 8.30 -11.27 6.55
C LYS A 58 7.15 -12.09 5.96
N TRP A 59 7.35 -13.39 5.76
CA TRP A 59 6.37 -14.30 5.16
C TRP A 59 5.12 -14.52 6.01
N THR A 60 5.17 -14.22 7.31
CA THR A 60 4.04 -14.37 8.23
C THR A 60 3.24 -13.08 8.43
N LEU A 61 3.70 -11.97 7.83
CA LEU A 61 3.10 -10.64 8.00
C LEU A 61 2.07 -10.38 6.88
N PRO A 62 0.78 -10.18 7.19
CA PRO A 62 -0.19 -9.74 6.20
C PRO A 62 0.21 -8.45 5.50
N THR A 63 0.87 -7.51 6.21
CA THR A 63 1.38 -6.25 5.64
C THR A 63 2.28 -6.48 4.43
N PHE A 64 3.13 -7.52 4.52
CA PHE A 64 4.09 -7.86 3.47
C PHE A 64 3.39 -8.29 2.18
N TRP A 65 2.42 -9.20 2.30
CA TRP A 65 1.68 -9.71 1.15
C TRP A 65 0.77 -8.65 0.55
N LEU A 66 0.05 -7.90 1.38
CA LEU A 66 -0.83 -6.84 0.89
C LEU A 66 -0.05 -5.70 0.25
N ALA A 67 1.16 -5.38 0.70
CA ALA A 67 2.02 -4.43 0.01
C ALA A 67 2.41 -4.90 -1.39
N HIS A 68 2.62 -6.20 -1.60
CA HIS A 68 2.88 -6.75 -2.94
C HIS A 68 1.65 -6.64 -3.84
N VAL A 69 0.49 -7.02 -3.34
CA VAL A 69 -0.76 -6.90 -4.09
C VAL A 69 -1.01 -5.43 -4.44
N HIS A 70 -0.90 -4.54 -3.46
CA HIS A 70 -1.06 -3.10 -3.63
C HIS A 70 -0.12 -2.52 -4.69
N VAL A 71 1.17 -2.87 -4.68
CA VAL A 71 2.13 -2.35 -5.65
C VAL A 71 1.94 -2.97 -7.03
N TRP A 72 2.02 -4.29 -7.11
CA TRP A 72 2.22 -5.00 -8.38
C TRP A 72 0.91 -5.30 -9.10
N VAL A 73 -0.15 -5.56 -8.35
CA VAL A 73 -1.46 -5.96 -8.92
C VAL A 73 -2.38 -4.76 -9.06
N ILE A 74 -2.27 -3.77 -8.17
CA ILE A 74 -3.20 -2.64 -8.13
C ILE A 74 -2.56 -1.36 -8.68
N THR A 75 -1.58 -0.81 -7.97
CA THR A 75 -1.09 0.55 -8.22
C THR A 75 -0.34 0.64 -9.54
N LEU A 76 0.59 -0.29 -9.79
CA LEU A 76 1.40 -0.28 -11.01
C LEU A 76 0.52 -0.43 -12.27
N PRO A 77 -0.39 -1.42 -12.37
CA PRO A 77 -1.28 -1.52 -13.53
C PRO A 77 -2.16 -0.29 -13.72
N MET A 78 -2.77 0.23 -12.64
CA MET A 78 -3.61 1.43 -12.73
C MET A 78 -2.82 2.64 -13.22
N PHE A 79 -1.62 2.84 -12.67
CA PHE A 79 -0.74 3.95 -13.04
C PHE A 79 -0.28 3.85 -14.50
N LEU A 80 0.17 2.66 -14.93
CA LEU A 80 0.60 2.44 -16.32
C LEU A 80 -0.55 2.65 -17.30
N MET A 81 -1.75 2.15 -16.99
CA MET A 81 -2.93 2.35 -17.84
C MET A 81 -3.32 3.82 -17.93
N ARG A 82 -3.21 4.57 -16.81
CA ARG A 82 -3.46 6.03 -16.80
C ARG A 82 -2.49 6.79 -17.69
N LEU A 83 -1.22 6.38 -17.74
CA LEU A 83 -0.21 7.00 -18.60
C LEU A 83 -0.35 6.58 -20.07
N ALA A 84 -0.63 5.30 -20.34
CA ALA A 84 -0.76 4.79 -21.69
C ALA A 84 -2.00 5.34 -22.43
N TYR A 85 -3.08 5.60 -21.69
CA TYR A 85 -4.35 6.07 -22.23
C TYR A 85 -4.72 7.44 -21.65
N TRP A 86 -3.85 8.43 -21.85
CA TRP A 86 -3.97 9.75 -21.25
C TRP A 86 -5.27 10.49 -21.61
N GLU A 87 -5.69 10.42 -22.87
CA GLU A 87 -6.89 11.11 -23.34
C GLU A 87 -8.19 10.40 -22.97
N THR A 88 -8.12 9.13 -22.58
CA THR A 88 -9.30 8.35 -22.23
C THR A 88 -9.77 8.68 -20.81
N PRO A 89 -11.07 8.98 -20.61
CA PRO A 89 -11.66 9.13 -19.29
C PRO A 89 -11.45 7.87 -18.45
N PHE A 90 -11.17 8.04 -17.15
CA PHE A 90 -10.87 6.90 -16.26
C PHE A 90 -12.02 5.88 -16.20
N THR A 91 -13.27 6.32 -16.35
CA THR A 91 -14.48 5.48 -16.40
C THR A 91 -14.51 4.52 -17.58
N GLU A 92 -13.85 4.87 -18.68
CA GLU A 92 -13.81 4.08 -19.92
C GLU A 92 -12.58 3.16 -19.98
N LEU A 93 -11.60 3.36 -19.10
CA LEU A 93 -10.43 2.51 -19.04
C LEU A 93 -10.81 1.09 -18.61
N ARG A 94 -10.16 0.10 -19.24
CA ARG A 94 -10.23 -1.29 -18.81
C ARG A 94 -8.87 -1.75 -18.29
N ILE A 95 -8.80 -2.02 -17.00
CA ILE A 95 -7.57 -2.47 -16.32
C ILE A 95 -7.76 -3.95 -15.99
N MET A 96 -6.96 -4.83 -16.59
CA MET A 96 -7.08 -6.29 -16.43
C MET A 96 -8.50 -6.82 -16.73
N GLY A 97 -9.17 -6.23 -17.71
CA GLY A 97 -10.54 -6.60 -18.10
C GLY A 97 -11.66 -6.03 -17.22
N MET A 98 -11.32 -5.32 -16.14
CA MET A 98 -12.29 -4.60 -15.29
C MET A 98 -12.43 -3.14 -15.70
N GLU A 99 -13.62 -2.58 -15.55
CA GLU A 99 -13.84 -1.13 -15.69
C GLU A 99 -13.03 -0.34 -14.65
N GLY A 100 -12.52 0.82 -15.04
CA GLY A 100 -11.63 1.63 -14.19
C GLY A 100 -12.26 1.99 -12.85
N THR A 101 -13.56 2.33 -12.82
CA THR A 101 -14.30 2.61 -11.58
C THR A 101 -14.35 1.42 -10.63
N LEU A 102 -14.62 0.23 -11.15
CA LEU A 102 -14.61 -1.01 -10.37
C LEU A 102 -13.19 -1.32 -9.88
N PHE A 103 -12.18 -1.17 -10.74
CA PHE A 103 -10.79 -1.39 -10.38
C PHE A 103 -10.32 -0.41 -9.29
N HIS A 104 -10.75 0.85 -9.35
CA HIS A 104 -10.49 1.83 -8.29
C HIS A 104 -11.12 1.44 -6.96
N ARG A 105 -12.36 0.95 -6.95
CA ARG A 105 -13.00 0.46 -5.73
C ARG A 105 -12.26 -0.74 -5.13
N VAL A 106 -11.78 -1.66 -5.98
CA VAL A 106 -10.92 -2.77 -5.54
C VAL A 106 -9.62 -2.23 -4.94
N SER A 107 -9.02 -1.22 -5.57
CA SER A 107 -7.83 -0.53 -5.04
C SER A 107 -8.05 0.05 -3.64
N GLU A 108 -9.16 0.76 -3.43
CA GLU A 108 -9.52 1.32 -2.12
C GLU A 108 -9.66 0.22 -1.05
N ILE A 109 -10.28 -0.91 -1.39
CA ILE A 109 -10.42 -2.06 -0.50
C ILE A 109 -9.04 -2.63 -0.15
N ILE A 110 -8.19 -2.89 -1.15
CA ILE A 110 -6.85 -3.44 -0.93
C ILE A 110 -6.00 -2.48 -0.08
N PHE A 111 -6.06 -1.18 -0.35
CA PHE A 111 -5.34 -0.18 0.41
C PHE A 111 -5.84 -0.09 1.87
N THR A 112 -7.16 -0.16 2.07
CA THR A 112 -7.75 -0.23 3.42
C THR A 112 -7.30 -1.49 4.16
N LEU A 113 -7.29 -2.65 3.50
CA LEU A 113 -6.79 -3.89 4.07
C LEU A 113 -5.30 -3.80 4.41
N LEU A 114 -4.50 -3.11 3.58
CA LEU A 114 -3.08 -2.87 3.84
C LEU A 114 -2.91 -2.06 5.13
N ILE A 115 -3.66 -0.98 5.32
CA ILE A 115 -3.64 -0.19 6.58
C ILE A 115 -4.00 -1.08 7.78
N LEU A 116 -5.08 -1.87 7.69
CA LEU A 116 -5.51 -2.76 8.78
C LEU A 116 -4.47 -3.83 9.09
N ALA A 117 -3.79 -4.37 8.07
CA ALA A 117 -2.69 -5.30 8.25
C ALA A 117 -1.49 -4.64 8.92
N THR A 118 -1.12 -3.42 8.51
CA THR A 118 -0.04 -2.62 9.13
C THR A 118 -0.34 -2.36 10.61
N ILE A 119 -1.58 -2.02 10.97
CA ILE A 119 -2.03 -1.87 12.36
C ILE A 119 -1.92 -3.21 13.11
N THR A 120 -2.40 -4.29 12.53
CA THR A 120 -2.40 -5.62 13.16
C THR A 120 -0.99 -6.11 13.44
N ASP A 121 -0.07 -6.00 12.48
CA ASP A 121 1.32 -6.40 12.63
C ASP A 121 2.09 -5.49 13.60
N TRP A 122 1.76 -4.19 13.63
CA TRP A 122 2.26 -3.28 14.65
C TRP A 122 1.83 -3.69 16.06
N LEU A 123 0.55 -3.99 16.27
CA LEU A 123 0.02 -4.45 17.57
C LEU A 123 0.67 -5.77 17.99
N ARG A 124 0.81 -6.74 17.07
CA ARG A 124 1.53 -8.01 17.33
C ARG A 124 2.97 -7.75 17.77
N CYS A 125 3.66 -6.82 17.13
CA CYS A 125 5.03 -6.43 17.50
C CYS A 125 5.10 -5.79 18.90
N VAL A 126 4.11 -4.98 19.28
CA VAL A 126 4.04 -4.36 20.61
C VAL A 126 3.76 -5.40 21.69
N LEU A 127 2.82 -6.32 21.45
CA LEU A 127 2.42 -7.34 22.43
C LEU A 127 3.53 -8.36 22.69
N ARG A 128 4.24 -8.82 21.65
CA ARG A 128 5.37 -9.76 21.81
C ARG A 128 6.44 -9.26 22.78
N LYS A 129 6.78 -7.96 22.71
CA LYS A 129 7.76 -7.34 23.60
C LYS A 129 7.32 -7.36 25.06
N LYS A 130 6.00 -7.28 25.31
CA LYS A 130 5.42 -7.28 26.66
C LYS A 130 5.40 -8.68 27.29
N THR A 131 5.28 -9.72 26.47
CA THR A 131 5.19 -11.12 26.93
C THR A 131 6.53 -11.82 27.16
N GLY A 132 7.68 -11.19 26.85
CA GLY A 132 9.01 -11.77 27.03
C GLY A 132 9.30 -13.05 26.22
N ARG A 133 8.37 -13.51 25.38
CA ARG A 133 8.55 -14.71 24.56
C ARG A 133 9.60 -14.44 23.48
N PRO A 134 10.69 -15.23 23.42
CA PRO A 134 11.64 -15.14 22.33
C PRO A 134 10.95 -15.44 20.99
N ALA A 135 11.47 -14.85 19.92
CA ALA A 135 10.97 -15.13 18.58
C ALA A 135 11.11 -16.64 18.28
N PRO A 136 10.10 -17.28 17.69
CA PRO A 136 10.21 -18.67 17.27
C PRO A 136 11.33 -18.76 16.23
N GLY A 137 12.41 -19.46 16.56
CA GLY A 137 13.59 -19.64 15.70
C GLY A 137 14.94 -19.30 16.32
N VAL A 138 15.02 -18.82 17.57
CA VAL A 138 16.28 -18.79 18.32
C VAL A 138 16.37 -20.07 19.16
N SER A 139 16.62 -21.20 18.50
CA SER A 139 17.23 -22.33 19.19
C SER A 139 18.66 -21.95 19.52
N GLY A 140 19.01 -21.97 20.80
CA GLY A 140 20.36 -21.71 21.26
C GLY A 140 21.37 -22.60 20.54
N SER A 141 22.42 -21.97 20.04
CA SER A 141 23.69 -22.58 19.66
C SER A 141 24.77 -21.83 20.42
#